data_AF-A0A2W1KD65-F1
#
_entry.id   AF-A0A2W1KD65-F1
#
_cell.length_a   1.000
_cell.length_b   1.000
_cell.length_c   1.000
_cell.angle_alpha   90.00
_cell.angle_beta   90.00
_cell.angle_gamma   90.00
#
_symmetry.space_group_name_H-M   'P 1'
#
loop_
_entity.id
_entity.type
_entity.pdbx_description
1 polymer ?
#
loop_
_entity_poly.entity_id
_entity_poly.type
_entity_poly.pdbx_seq_one_letter_code
_entity_poly.pdbx_strand_id
1 'polypeptide(L)'
;MILKKNAIQSISEKLKIPFFEYQQDWEIESSDPTRLDEFLSFYKNTTLSGDEKRVLMALIIASYDDLLQEVKDENQYLYNSIKCLLNSNKILFKDILEYWTTYKN
;
A
#
# COMPACT_ATOMS: atom_id res chain seq x y z
N MET A 1 -1.92 12.10 -4.62
CA MET A 1 -0.92 11.03 -4.82
C MET A 1 -0.86 10.68 -6.30
N ILE A 2 0.32 10.44 -6.87
CA ILE A 2 0.46 9.94 -8.25
C ILE A 2 1.41 8.74 -8.24
N LEU A 3 0.89 7.58 -8.63
CA LEU A 3 1.64 6.34 -8.77
C LEU A 3 2.07 6.14 -10.24
N LYS A 4 3.27 5.58 -10.46
CA LYS A 4 3.76 5.37 -11.82
C LYS A 4 3.23 4.06 -12.39
N LYS A 5 2.65 4.12 -13.61
CA LYS A 5 2.08 2.95 -14.31
C LYS A 5 3.04 1.76 -14.40
N ASN A 6 4.32 1.99 -14.70
CA ASN A 6 5.32 0.92 -14.80
C ASN A 6 5.60 0.24 -13.44
N ALA A 7 5.56 0.99 -12.33
CA ALA A 7 5.70 0.44 -10.99
C ALA A 7 4.44 -0.32 -10.57
N ILE A 8 3.25 0.16 -10.95
CA ILE A 8 1.98 -0.55 -10.76
C ILE A 8 2.03 -1.90 -11.48
N GLN A 9 2.40 -1.90 -12.76
CA GLN A 9 2.52 -3.14 -13.54
C GLN A 9 3.53 -4.11 -12.91
N SER A 10 4.72 -3.63 -12.51
CA SER A 10 5.73 -4.47 -11.87
C SER A 10 5.22 -5.11 -10.56
N ILE A 11 4.57 -4.33 -9.69
CA ILE A 11 3.99 -4.86 -8.45
C ILE A 11 2.86 -5.83 -8.74
N SER A 12 2.00 -5.52 -9.71
CA SER A 12 0.90 -6.38 -10.13
C SER A 12 1.39 -7.73 -10.60
N GLU A 13 2.43 -7.76 -11.45
CA GLU A 13 3.07 -9.01 -11.90
C GLU A 13 3.70 -9.78 -10.74
N LYS A 14 4.45 -9.11 -9.86
CA LYS A 14 5.14 -9.72 -8.71
C LYS A 14 4.19 -10.33 -7.69
N LEU A 15 3.07 -9.67 -7.42
CA LEU A 15 2.04 -10.10 -6.46
C LEU A 15 0.86 -10.81 -7.12
N LYS A 16 0.91 -11.06 -8.43
CA LYS A 16 -0.18 -11.70 -9.19
C LYS A 16 -1.54 -11.00 -8.99
N ILE A 17 -1.52 -9.68 -8.95
CA ILE A 17 -2.73 -8.84 -8.89
C ILE A 17 -3.13 -8.51 -10.34
N PRO A 18 -4.41 -8.65 -10.73
CA PRO A 18 -4.87 -8.21 -12.04
C PRO A 18 -4.56 -6.72 -12.26
N PHE A 19 -4.14 -6.39 -13.48
CA PHE A 19 -3.86 -5.02 -13.88
C PHE A 19 -4.59 -4.71 -15.18
N PHE A 20 -5.35 -3.62 -15.19
CA PHE A 20 -6.08 -3.13 -16.36
C PHE A 20 -5.57 -1.76 -16.76
N GLU A 21 -5.37 -1.52 -18.07
CA GLU A 21 -4.72 -0.30 -18.55
C GLU A 21 -5.48 1.00 -18.24
N TYR A 22 -6.80 0.90 -18.03
CA TYR A 22 -7.72 2.01 -17.79
C TYR A 22 -8.06 2.20 -16.31
N GLN A 23 -7.40 1.48 -15.42
CA GLN A 23 -7.59 1.59 -13.97
C GLN A 23 -7.00 2.89 -13.44
N GLN A 24 -7.76 3.66 -12.67
CA GLN A 24 -7.34 4.99 -12.18
C GLN A 24 -6.75 4.91 -10.77
N ASP A 25 -7.54 4.44 -9.81
CA ASP A 25 -7.13 4.32 -8.40
C ASP A 25 -6.77 2.86 -8.11
N TRP A 26 -5.73 2.36 -8.78
CA TRP A 26 -5.34 0.94 -8.74
C TRP A 26 -5.20 0.39 -7.32
N GLU A 27 -4.62 1.15 -6.40
CA GLU A 27 -4.43 0.77 -5.01
C GLU A 27 -5.72 0.64 -4.21
N ILE A 28 -6.76 1.41 -4.58
CA ILE A 28 -8.08 1.37 -3.96
C ILE A 28 -8.92 0.24 -4.57
N GLU A 29 -8.86 0.07 -5.89
CA GLU A 29 -9.62 -0.97 -6.56
C GLU A 29 -9.02 -2.37 -6.35
N SER A 30 -7.71 -2.46 -6.08
CA SER A 30 -7.00 -3.72 -5.85
C SER A 30 -6.71 -3.99 -4.38
N SER A 31 -7.23 -3.16 -3.47
CA SER A 31 -7.09 -3.38 -2.04
C SER A 31 -7.66 -4.74 -1.64
N ASP A 32 -6.95 -5.43 -0.76
CA ASP A 32 -7.36 -6.74 -0.29
C ASP A 32 -6.89 -6.93 1.16
N PRO A 33 -7.79 -6.74 2.15
CA PRO A 33 -7.43 -6.87 3.56
C PRO A 33 -6.96 -8.29 3.90
N THR A 34 -7.39 -9.32 3.16
CA THR A 34 -7.01 -10.72 3.39
C THR A 34 -5.55 -11.02 3.01
N ARG A 35 -4.92 -10.13 2.23
CA ARG A 35 -3.55 -10.26 1.74
C ARG A 35 -2.55 -9.32 2.41
N LEU A 36 -2.96 -8.57 3.45
CA LEU A 36 -2.09 -7.62 4.14
C LEU A 36 -0.77 -8.23 4.65
N ASP A 37 -0.83 -9.41 5.24
CA ASP A 37 0.39 -10.10 5.73
C ASP A 37 1.33 -10.48 4.58
N GLU A 38 0.79 -10.88 3.43
CA GLU A 38 1.56 -11.13 2.21
C GLU A 38 2.23 -9.85 1.73
N PHE A 39 1.48 -8.75 1.62
CA PHE A 39 2.01 -7.46 1.15
C PHE A 39 3.10 -6.92 2.06
N LEU A 40 2.89 -6.96 3.38
CA LEU A 40 3.88 -6.55 4.38
C LEU A 40 5.14 -7.42 4.32
N SER A 41 4.97 -8.75 4.17
CA SER A 41 6.10 -9.68 4.04
C SER A 41 6.87 -9.44 2.74
N PHE A 42 6.17 -9.25 1.63
CA PHE A 42 6.78 -8.97 0.34
C PHE A 42 7.55 -7.65 0.35
N TYR A 43 6.99 -6.60 0.96
CA TYR A 43 7.65 -5.30 1.12
C TYR A 43 8.98 -5.41 1.89
N LYS A 44 9.00 -6.19 2.98
CA LYS A 44 10.18 -6.35 3.85
C LYS A 44 11.27 -7.22 3.23
N ASN A 45 10.88 -8.26 2.50
CA ASN A 45 11.79 -9.32 2.05
C ASN A 45 12.25 -9.18 0.60
N THR A 46 11.73 -8.21 -0.16
CA THR A 46 12.06 -8.02 -1.58
C THR A 46 12.83 -6.72 -1.81
N THR A 47 13.83 -6.76 -2.69
CA THR A 47 14.46 -5.52 -3.18
C THR A 47 13.52 -4.82 -4.16
N LEU A 48 12.97 -3.69 -3.72
CA LEU A 48 12.06 -2.84 -4.49
C LEU A 48 12.70 -1.49 -4.79
N SER A 49 12.45 -0.97 -6.00
CA SER A 49 12.75 0.41 -6.36
C SER A 49 11.90 1.40 -5.55
N GLY A 50 12.27 2.69 -5.57
CA GLY A 50 11.51 3.72 -4.86
C GLY A 50 10.05 3.82 -5.32
N ASP A 51 9.80 3.73 -6.62
CA ASP A 51 8.44 3.78 -7.16
C ASP A 51 7.63 2.53 -6.81
N GLU A 52 8.23 1.34 -6.84
CA GLU A 52 7.59 0.09 -6.41
C GLU A 52 7.25 0.10 -4.92
N LYS A 53 8.14 0.66 -4.08
CA LYS A 53 7.86 0.86 -2.66
C LYS A 53 6.66 1.78 -2.45
N ARG A 54 6.55 2.86 -3.23
CA ARG A 54 5.41 3.78 -3.16
C ARG A 54 4.10 3.08 -3.56
N VAL A 55 4.10 2.35 -4.68
CA VAL A 55 2.94 1.57 -5.14
C VAL A 55 2.51 0.56 -4.09
N LEU A 56 3.44 -0.25 -3.59
CA LEU A 56 3.10 -1.28 -2.61
C LEU A 56 2.66 -0.68 -1.26
N MET A 57 3.26 0.42 -0.83
CA MET A 57 2.83 1.12 0.39
C MET A 57 1.42 1.69 0.24
N ALA A 58 1.08 2.26 -0.92
CA ALA A 58 -0.26 2.77 -1.18
C ALA A 58 -1.31 1.64 -1.11
N LEU A 59 -1.01 0.48 -1.72
CA LEU A 59 -1.86 -0.71 -1.64
C LEU A 59 -2.01 -1.24 -0.20
N ILE A 60 -0.92 -1.28 0.57
CA ILE A 60 -0.94 -1.71 1.98
C ILE A 60 -1.85 -0.79 2.80
N ILE A 61 -1.74 0.53 2.62
CA ILE A 61 -2.59 1.47 3.37
C ILE A 61 -4.05 1.32 2.96
N ALA A 62 -4.35 1.22 1.67
CA ALA A 62 -5.72 1.02 1.20
C ALA A 62 -6.34 -0.28 1.75
N SER A 63 -5.59 -1.39 1.70
CA SER A 63 -6.03 -2.68 2.23
C SER A 63 -6.22 -2.66 3.75
N TYR A 64 -5.36 -1.93 4.47
CA TYR A 64 -5.49 -1.75 5.92
C TYR A 64 -6.68 -0.86 6.27
N ASP A 65 -6.96 0.15 5.46
CA ASP A 65 -8.14 1.00 5.62
C ASP A 65 -9.44 0.20 5.45
N ASP A 66 -9.51 -0.69 4.46
CA ASP A 66 -10.64 -1.61 4.29
C ASP A 66 -10.79 -2.56 5.47
N LEU A 67 -9.68 -3.13 5.97
CA LEU A 67 -9.70 -3.97 7.16
C LEU A 67 -10.35 -3.23 8.35
N LEU A 68 -10.01 -1.96 8.55
CA LEU A 68 -10.55 -1.15 9.66
C LEU A 68 -12.06 -0.86 9.53
N GLN A 69 -12.64 -0.98 8.33
CA GLN A 69 -14.08 -0.87 8.13
C GLN A 69 -14.82 -2.15 8.59
N GLU A 70 -14.15 -3.30 8.53
CA GLU A 70 -14.73 -4.61 8.90
C GLU A 70 -14.45 -4.99 10.36
N VAL A 71 -13.22 -4.78 10.83
CA VAL A 71 -12.73 -5.23 12.13
C VAL A 71 -11.71 -4.26 12.72
N LYS A 72 -11.54 -4.29 14.05
CA LYS A 72 -10.46 -3.53 14.71
C LYS A 72 -9.17 -4.33 14.70
N ASP A 73 -8.05 -3.66 14.42
CA ASP A 73 -6.70 -4.18 14.71
C ASP A 73 -6.42 -4.11 16.22
N GLU A 74 -7.06 -4.99 17.00
CA GLU A 74 -7.14 -4.92 18.46
C GLU A 74 -5.77 -4.87 19.16
N ASN A 75 -4.77 -5.58 18.62
CA ASN A 75 -3.41 -5.62 19.16
C ASN A 75 -2.47 -4.60 18.48
N GLN A 76 -2.97 -3.79 17.55
CA GLN A 76 -2.21 -2.80 16.77
C GLN A 76 -1.00 -3.38 16.03
N TYR A 77 -0.98 -4.68 15.74
CA TYR A 77 0.18 -5.31 15.11
C TYR A 77 0.40 -4.77 13.68
N LEU A 78 -0.69 -4.68 12.91
CA LEU A 78 -0.65 -4.19 11.54
C LEU A 78 -0.35 -2.68 11.53
N TYR A 79 -1.03 -1.92 12.39
CA TYR A 79 -0.76 -0.50 12.58
C TYR A 79 0.73 -0.23 12.84
N ASN A 80 1.32 -0.92 13.82
CA ASN A 80 2.72 -0.73 14.20
C ASN A 80 3.67 -1.15 13.07
N SER A 81 3.36 -2.24 12.36
CA SER A 81 4.14 -2.68 11.20
C SER A 81 4.14 -1.62 10.09
N ILE A 82 2.97 -1.12 9.69
CA ILE A 82 2.81 -0.11 8.64
C ILE A 82 3.51 1.20 9.06
N LYS A 83 3.29 1.64 10.31
CA LYS A 83 3.93 2.83 10.88
C LYS A 83 5.45 2.74 10.86
N CYS A 84 6.03 1.58 11.20
CA CYS A 84 7.47 1.36 11.13
C CYS A 84 7.99 1.50 9.69
N LEU A 85 7.30 0.91 8.71
CA LEU A 85 7.68 1.00 7.30
C LEU A 85 7.59 2.45 6.78
N LEU A 86 6.51 3.17 7.10
CA LEU A 86 6.35 4.58 6.72
C LEU A 86 7.43 5.48 7.32
N ASN A 87 7.80 5.24 8.58
CA ASN A 87 8.84 6.01 9.25
C ASN A 87 10.24 5.71 8.72
N SER A 88 10.47 4.56 8.08
CA SER A 88 11.79 4.21 7.53
C SER A 88 12.23 5.12 6.38
N ASN A 89 11.28 5.76 5.67
CA ASN A 89 11.58 6.73 4.63
C ASN A 89 10.43 7.73 4.42
N LYS A 90 10.29 8.66 5.37
CA LYS A 90 9.20 9.66 5.35
C LYS A 90 9.13 10.51 4.08
N ILE A 91 10.28 10.82 3.47
CA ILE A 91 10.34 11.63 2.25
C ILE A 91 9.69 10.87 1.08
N LEU A 92 9.97 9.58 0.97
CA LEU A 92 9.43 8.73 -0.10
C LEU A 92 7.90 8.59 -0.02
N PHE A 93 7.33 8.60 1.20
CA PHE A 93 5.90 8.40 1.43
C PHE A 93 5.13 9.69 1.72
N LYS A 94 5.75 10.85 1.56
CA LYS A 94 5.14 12.13 1.92
C LYS A 94 3.79 12.33 1.22
N ASP A 95 3.72 12.09 -0.09
CA ASP A 95 2.51 12.34 -0.88
C ASP A 95 1.41 11.30 -0.61
N ILE A 96 1.79 10.09 -0.21
CA ILE A 96 0.86 9.06 0.27
C ILE A 96 0.25 9.52 1.60
N LEU A 97 1.09 9.92 2.56
CA LEU A 97 0.63 10.41 3.87
C LEU A 97 -0.29 11.62 3.71
N GLU A 98 0.09 12.60 2.87
CA GLU A 98 -0.73 13.79 2.59
C GLU A 98 -2.08 13.42 1.99
N TYR A 99 -2.14 12.47 1.07
CA TYR A 99 -3.40 11.99 0.49
C TYR A 99 -4.33 11.43 1.57
N TRP A 100 -3.84 10.51 2.40
CA TRP A 100 -4.64 9.81 3.41
C TRP A 100 -5.00 10.67 4.63
N THR A 101 -4.23 11.71 4.95
CA THR A 101 -4.55 12.63 6.08
C THR A 101 -5.41 13.82 5.66
N THR A 102 -5.40 14.22 4.39
CA THR A 102 -6.17 15.38 3.90
C THR A 102 -7.59 15.00 3.50
N TYR A 103 -7.80 13.81 2.92
CA TYR A 103 -9.10 13.39 2.41
C TYR A 103 -10.03 12.72 3.45
N LYS A 104 -9.52 12.41 4.65
CA LYS A 104 -10.28 11.72 5.72
C LYS A 104 -10.60 12.57 6.97
N ASN A 105 -10.75 13.89 6.82
CA ASN A 105 -11.34 14.76 7.85
C ASN A 105 -12.77 15.15 7.52
#